data_AF-B8CHE4-F1
#
_entry.id   AF-B8CHE4-F1
#
_cell.length_a   1.000
_cell.length_b   1.000
_cell.length_c   1.000
_cell.angle_alpha   90.00
_cell.angle_beta   90.00
_cell.angle_gamma   90.00
#
_symmetry.space_group_name_H-M   'P 1'
#
loop_
_entity.id
_entity.type
_entity.pdbx_description
1 polymer ?
#
loop_
_entity_poly.entity_id
_entity_poly.type
_entity_poly.pdbx_seq_one_letter_code
_entity_poly.pdbx_strand_id
1 'polypeptide(L)'
;MSNWQQRESYLTDVAERCLRGHKSFDLRRSHLVEASQISKGTIYNHFPSEADLVVAVATAHFKNRLERAAIDQALYPDYLQCFLMHHCWSIRDDLFYDRFIIARVMPNSELLAQATDDNRYAFEQVYAEYIEWNRLIVEAMGVVEGFNRAELVANYLRGAQINCNDADKHYKDPHLYYQFSYALAQLLGHSDKRLPKLSHYIDWLTELEETADAA
;
A
#
# COMPACT_ATOMS: atom_id res chain seq x y z
N MET A 1 -7.45 -9.79 20.29
CA MET A 1 -7.85 -8.41 19.95
C MET A 1 -8.91 -7.94 20.92
N SER A 2 -8.86 -6.69 21.38
CA SER A 2 -9.94 -6.12 22.20
C SER A 2 -11.16 -5.78 21.34
N ASN A 3 -12.35 -5.68 21.96
CA ASN A 3 -13.58 -5.27 21.26
C ASN A 3 -13.44 -3.89 20.59
N TRP A 4 -12.60 -3.02 21.17
CA TRP A 4 -12.26 -1.72 20.59
C TRP A 4 -11.48 -1.86 19.28
N GLN A 5 -10.40 -2.64 19.28
CA GLN A 5 -9.57 -2.89 18.09
C GLN A 5 -10.33 -3.58 16.97
N GLN A 6 -11.20 -4.55 17.31
CA GLN A 6 -12.06 -5.22 16.32
C GLN A 6 -13.00 -4.23 15.64
N ARG A 7 -13.57 -3.30 16.41
CA ARG A 7 -14.47 -2.29 15.87
C ARG A 7 -13.74 -1.25 15.03
N GLU A 8 -12.56 -0.83 15.47
CA GLU A 8 -11.71 0.08 14.70
C GLU A 8 -11.33 -0.54 13.35
N SER A 9 -10.88 -1.80 13.33
CA SER A 9 -10.59 -2.54 12.10
C SER A 9 -11.81 -2.57 11.17
N TYR A 10 -12.98 -2.93 11.70
CA TYR A 10 -14.22 -2.96 10.92
C TYR A 10 -14.58 -1.59 10.34
N LEU A 11 -14.45 -0.51 11.12
CA LEU A 11 -14.76 0.84 10.66
C LEU A 11 -13.78 1.32 9.58
N THR A 12 -12.50 0.93 9.69
CA THR A 12 -11.51 1.20 8.65
C THR A 12 -11.81 0.41 7.37
N ASP A 13 -12.24 -0.85 7.47
CA ASP A 13 -12.69 -1.64 6.30
C ASP A 13 -13.94 -1.05 5.65
N VAL A 14 -14.85 -0.45 6.44
CA VAL A 14 -15.97 0.33 5.90
C VAL A 14 -15.46 1.58 5.17
N ALA A 15 -14.53 2.32 5.77
CA ALA A 15 -13.95 3.53 5.18
C ALA A 15 -13.26 3.25 3.84
N GLU A 16 -12.43 2.21 3.77
CA GLU A 16 -11.78 1.78 2.53
C GLU A 16 -12.79 1.42 1.44
N ARG A 17 -13.87 0.73 1.79
CA ARG A 17 -14.95 0.41 0.83
C ARG A 17 -15.68 1.65 0.34
N CYS A 18 -15.95 2.61 1.21
CA CYS A 18 -16.58 3.88 0.83
C CYS A 18 -15.68 4.75 -0.07
N LEU A 19 -14.37 4.52 -0.06
CA LEU A 19 -13.39 5.24 -0.86
C LEU A 19 -13.06 4.56 -2.20
N ARG A 20 -13.68 3.41 -2.51
CA ARG A 20 -13.38 2.67 -3.75
C ARG A 20 -13.68 3.51 -4.99
N GLY A 21 -12.72 3.59 -5.90
CA GLY A 21 -12.82 4.37 -7.14
C GLY A 21 -12.65 5.89 -6.95
N HIS A 22 -12.55 6.38 -5.72
CA HIS A 22 -12.36 7.81 -5.47
C HIS A 22 -10.92 8.21 -5.81
N LYS A 23 -10.76 9.41 -6.38
CA LYS A 23 -9.43 10.00 -6.68
C LYS A 23 -9.03 11.11 -5.69
N SER A 24 -9.96 11.55 -4.84
CA SER A 24 -9.73 12.47 -3.72
C SER A 24 -10.30 11.89 -2.43
N PHE A 25 -9.68 12.21 -1.29
CA PHE A 25 -10.20 11.79 0.01
C PHE A 25 -11.30 12.74 0.46
N ASP A 26 -12.55 12.40 0.15
CA ASP A 26 -13.76 13.16 0.48
C ASP A 26 -14.66 12.46 1.51
N LEU A 27 -14.21 11.30 2.01
CA LEU A 27 -14.89 10.56 3.06
C LEU A 27 -14.91 11.34 4.37
N ARG A 28 -16.12 11.47 4.94
CA ARG A 28 -16.35 12.08 6.25
C ARG A 28 -16.87 11.05 7.24
N ARG A 29 -16.67 11.28 8.52
CA ARG A 29 -17.24 10.44 9.60
C ARG A 29 -18.76 10.24 9.51
N SER A 30 -19.50 11.20 8.97
CA SER A 30 -20.95 11.05 8.73
C SER A 30 -21.28 9.95 7.72
N HIS A 31 -20.46 9.77 6.68
CA HIS A 31 -20.67 8.72 5.69
C HIS A 31 -20.52 7.33 6.33
N LEU A 32 -19.63 7.20 7.32
CA LEU A 32 -19.46 5.94 8.07
C LEU A 32 -20.69 5.58 8.90
N VAL A 33 -21.46 6.55 9.40
CA VAL A 33 -22.70 6.27 10.17
C VAL A 33 -23.68 5.50 9.31
N GLU A 34 -23.88 5.97 8.08
CA GLU A 34 -24.78 5.36 7.11
C GLU A 34 -24.24 4.00 6.63
N ALA A 35 -22.95 3.92 6.34
CA ALA A 35 -22.34 2.72 5.77
C ALA A 35 -22.12 1.57 6.78
N SER A 36 -21.90 1.88 8.06
CA SER A 36 -21.57 0.87 9.09
C SER A 36 -22.75 0.48 9.98
N GLN A 37 -23.85 1.23 9.97
CA GLN A 37 -24.98 1.08 10.91
C GLN A 37 -24.56 1.20 12.39
N ILE A 38 -23.40 1.80 12.67
CA ILE A 38 -22.92 2.11 14.01
C ILE A 38 -23.37 3.52 14.39
N SER A 39 -23.67 3.71 15.69
CA SER A 39 -24.13 5.01 16.18
C SER A 39 -23.11 6.13 15.91
N LYS A 40 -23.62 7.34 15.63
CA LYS A 40 -22.79 8.55 15.44
C LYS A 40 -21.82 8.77 16.61
N GLY A 41 -22.29 8.62 17.84
CA GLY A 41 -21.44 8.80 19.03
C GLY A 41 -20.27 7.82 19.05
N THR A 42 -20.52 6.55 18.69
CA THR A 42 -19.45 5.54 18.60
C THR A 42 -18.42 5.88 17.53
N ILE A 43 -18.85 6.27 16.31
CA ILE A 43 -17.91 6.63 15.24
C ILE A 43 -17.05 7.83 15.64
N TYR A 44 -17.65 8.84 16.26
CA TYR A 44 -16.93 10.06 16.66
C TYR A 44 -15.97 9.80 17.82
N ASN A 45 -16.22 8.76 18.62
CA ASN A 45 -15.27 8.30 19.63
C ASN A 45 -14.09 7.53 19.02
N HIS A 46 -14.30 6.77 17.94
CA HIS A 46 -13.20 6.09 17.23
C HIS A 46 -12.38 7.06 16.36
N PHE A 47 -13.03 8.06 15.78
CA PHE A 47 -12.40 9.09 14.97
C PHE A 47 -12.78 10.49 15.51
N PRO A 48 -12.01 11.03 16.46
CA PRO A 48 -12.29 12.35 17.05
C PRO A 48 -12.30 13.51 16.05
N SER A 49 -11.54 13.40 14.96
CA SER A 49 -11.51 14.33 13.84
C SER A 49 -11.60 13.63 12.48
N GLU A 50 -11.73 14.40 11.39
CA GLU A 50 -11.58 13.83 10.04
C GLU A 50 -10.12 13.43 9.75
N ALA A 51 -9.15 14.11 10.36
CA ALA A 51 -7.74 13.74 10.26
C ALA A 51 -7.50 12.35 10.86
N ASP A 52 -8.12 12.04 12.01
CA ASP A 52 -8.06 10.71 12.63
C ASP A 52 -8.60 9.61 11.69
N LEU A 53 -9.66 9.89 10.94
CA LEU A 53 -10.19 8.94 9.96
C LEU A 53 -9.18 8.69 8.82
N VAL A 54 -8.61 9.75 8.24
CA VAL A 54 -7.60 9.62 7.18
C VAL A 54 -6.37 8.86 7.69
N VAL A 55 -5.88 9.21 8.89
CA VAL A 55 -4.72 8.58 9.52
C VAL A 55 -4.99 7.11 9.85
N ALA A 56 -6.18 6.75 10.32
CA ALA A 56 -6.53 5.36 10.59
C ALA A 56 -6.56 4.51 9.30
N VAL A 57 -7.14 5.03 8.21
CA VAL A 57 -7.12 4.35 6.90
C VAL A 57 -5.67 4.19 6.41
N ALA A 58 -4.85 5.24 6.50
CA ALA A 58 -3.45 5.16 6.10
C ALA A 58 -2.65 4.17 6.96
N THR A 59 -2.93 4.10 8.26
CA THR A 59 -2.32 3.13 9.18
C THR A 59 -2.66 1.70 8.78
N ALA A 60 -3.94 1.40 8.51
CA ALA A 60 -4.35 0.08 8.05
C ALA A 60 -3.71 -0.30 6.71
N HIS A 61 -3.61 0.65 5.77
CA HIS A 61 -2.93 0.45 4.50
C HIS A 61 -1.48 -0.01 4.70
N PHE A 62 -0.68 0.72 5.50
CA PHE A 62 0.71 0.35 5.72
C PHE A 62 0.89 -0.91 6.57
N LYS A 63 -0.04 -1.22 7.50
CA LYS A 63 -0.05 -2.51 8.21
C LYS A 63 -0.21 -3.67 7.23
N ASN A 64 -1.17 -3.58 6.32
CA ASN A 64 -1.38 -4.58 5.28
C ASN A 64 -0.13 -4.76 4.40
N ARG A 65 0.53 -3.66 4.01
CA ARG A 65 1.79 -3.73 3.26
C ARG A 65 2.90 -4.44 4.04
N LEU A 66 3.05 -4.18 5.34
CA LEU A 66 4.03 -4.88 6.18
C LEU A 66 3.70 -6.37 6.36
N GLU A 67 2.44 -6.72 6.59
CA GLU A 67 1.98 -8.11 6.68
C GLU A 67 2.29 -8.85 5.37
N ARG A 68 2.03 -8.21 4.23
CA ARG A 68 2.39 -8.76 2.93
C ARG A 68 3.89 -8.89 2.75
N ALA A 69 4.67 -7.88 3.16
CA ALA A 69 6.12 -7.90 3.05
C ALA A 69 6.74 -9.11 3.77
N ALA A 70 6.19 -9.51 4.92
CA ALA A 70 6.61 -10.72 5.62
C ALA A 70 6.33 -12.00 4.82
N ILE A 71 5.19 -12.07 4.12
CA ILE A 71 4.85 -13.18 3.22
C ILE A 71 5.82 -13.22 2.03
N ASP A 72 6.08 -12.06 1.40
CA ASP A 72 6.94 -11.98 0.23
C ASP A 72 8.40 -12.35 0.56
N GLN A 73 8.89 -11.98 1.74
CA GLN A 73 10.23 -12.39 2.21
C GLN A 73 10.35 -13.91 2.38
N ALA A 74 9.28 -14.59 2.79
CA ALA A 74 9.27 -16.05 2.88
C ALA A 74 9.18 -16.71 1.49
N LEU A 75 8.48 -16.07 0.54
CA LEU A 75 8.23 -16.60 -0.80
C LEU A 75 9.40 -16.37 -1.76
N TYR A 76 10.12 -15.27 -1.63
CA TYR A 76 11.17 -14.85 -2.56
C TYR A 76 12.53 -14.68 -1.85
N PRO A 77 13.40 -15.70 -1.88
CA PRO A 77 14.72 -15.63 -1.25
C PRO A 77 15.67 -14.59 -1.86
N ASP A 78 15.50 -14.26 -3.16
CA ASP A 78 16.26 -13.21 -3.82
C ASP A 78 15.68 -11.83 -3.48
N TYR A 79 16.50 -10.93 -2.92
CA TYR A 79 16.03 -9.62 -2.47
C TYR A 79 15.47 -8.76 -3.60
N LEU A 80 16.07 -8.80 -4.80
CA LEU A 80 15.57 -8.04 -5.94
C LEU A 80 14.19 -8.58 -6.33
N GLN A 81 14.04 -9.89 -6.52
CA GLN A 81 12.75 -10.49 -6.84
C GLN A 81 11.71 -10.22 -5.76
N CYS A 82 12.06 -10.35 -4.47
CA CYS A 82 11.18 -10.02 -3.36
C CYS A 82 10.65 -8.58 -3.45
N PHE A 83 11.54 -7.61 -3.71
CA PHE A 83 11.14 -6.20 -3.83
C PHE A 83 10.26 -5.96 -5.05
N LEU A 84 10.63 -6.51 -6.22
CA LEU A 84 9.85 -6.37 -7.44
C LEU A 84 8.44 -6.94 -7.26
N MET A 85 8.34 -8.16 -6.74
CA MET A 85 7.05 -8.84 -6.58
C MET A 85 6.19 -8.20 -5.49
N HIS A 86 6.78 -7.71 -4.42
CA HIS A 86 6.06 -6.95 -3.38
C HIS A 86 5.36 -5.72 -3.94
N HIS A 87 6.07 -4.92 -4.74
CA HIS A 87 5.52 -3.70 -5.32
C HIS A 87 4.58 -3.98 -6.50
N CYS A 88 4.82 -5.04 -7.28
CA CYS A 88 3.85 -5.53 -8.26
C CYS A 88 2.54 -5.96 -7.59
N TRP A 89 2.62 -6.73 -6.50
CA TRP A 89 1.45 -7.11 -5.71
C TRP A 89 0.73 -5.89 -5.16
N SER A 90 1.47 -4.89 -4.67
CA SER A 90 0.89 -3.66 -4.12
C SER A 90 0.06 -2.89 -5.16
N ILE A 91 0.60 -2.70 -6.37
CA ILE A 91 -0.15 -2.08 -7.47
C ILE A 91 -1.36 -2.94 -7.87
N ARG A 92 -1.17 -4.26 -7.99
CA ARG A 92 -2.26 -5.16 -8.34
C ARG A 92 -3.40 -5.08 -7.33
N ASP A 93 -3.08 -5.10 -6.03
CA ASP A 93 -4.05 -5.04 -4.95
C ASP A 93 -4.86 -3.74 -4.97
N ASP A 94 -4.17 -2.61 -5.18
CA ASP A 94 -4.82 -1.31 -5.33
C ASP A 94 -5.79 -1.29 -6.53
N LEU A 95 -5.37 -1.83 -7.68
CA LEU A 95 -6.20 -1.87 -8.89
C LEU A 95 -7.33 -2.91 -8.80
N PHE A 96 -7.10 -4.06 -8.19
CA PHE A 96 -8.08 -5.15 -8.08
C PHE A 96 -9.25 -4.78 -7.18
N TYR A 97 -8.96 -4.18 -6.03
CA TYR A 97 -9.99 -3.73 -5.09
C TYR A 97 -10.47 -2.30 -5.34
N ASP A 98 -9.97 -1.65 -6.40
CA ASP A 98 -10.22 -0.26 -6.74
C ASP A 98 -9.99 0.68 -5.54
N ARG A 99 -8.89 0.46 -4.82
CA ARG A 99 -8.58 1.17 -3.57
C ARG A 99 -8.26 2.63 -3.83
N PHE A 100 -8.63 3.48 -2.88
CA PHE A 100 -8.10 4.82 -2.84
C PHE A 100 -6.59 4.81 -2.59
N ILE A 101 -5.83 5.53 -3.42
CA ILE A 101 -4.38 5.60 -3.31
C ILE A 101 -3.97 6.53 -2.18
N ILE A 102 -3.62 5.93 -1.02
CA ILE A 102 -3.21 6.65 0.20
C ILE A 102 -2.03 7.59 -0.04
N ALA A 103 -1.15 7.25 -0.98
CA ALA A 103 -0.03 8.09 -1.36
C ALA A 103 -0.46 9.47 -1.92
N ARG A 104 -1.74 9.71 -2.27
CA ARG A 104 -2.23 11.05 -2.64
C ARG A 104 -2.31 12.01 -1.46
N VAL A 105 -2.50 11.49 -0.25
CA VAL A 105 -2.77 12.30 0.95
C VAL A 105 -1.77 12.06 2.08
N MET A 106 -1.06 10.92 2.09
CA MET A 106 -0.07 10.60 3.11
C MET A 106 1.31 10.26 2.50
N PRO A 107 2.41 10.46 3.25
CA PRO A 107 2.47 11.21 4.52
C PRO A 107 2.19 12.72 4.32
N ASN A 108 1.55 13.35 5.30
CA ASN A 108 1.25 14.79 5.30
C ASN A 108 1.32 15.35 6.73
N SER A 109 2.30 16.21 7.00
CA SER A 109 2.56 16.75 8.35
C SER A 109 1.44 17.65 8.87
N GLU A 110 0.79 18.43 8.01
CA GLU A 110 -0.34 19.29 8.40
C GLU A 110 -1.56 18.46 8.83
N LEU A 111 -1.79 17.33 8.15
CA LEU A 111 -2.85 16.40 8.49
C LEU A 111 -2.52 15.67 9.80
N LEU A 112 -1.28 15.20 9.96
CA LEU A 112 -0.83 14.54 11.19
C LEU A 112 -0.92 15.46 12.42
N ALA A 113 -0.66 16.75 12.25
CA ALA A 113 -0.79 17.74 13.33
C ALA A 113 -2.24 17.93 13.82
N GLN A 114 -3.24 17.52 13.02
CA GLN A 114 -4.66 17.61 13.35
C GLN A 114 -5.23 16.32 13.93
N ALA A 115 -4.51 15.20 13.82
CA ALA A 115 -4.92 13.92 14.38
C ALA A 115 -4.59 13.85 15.88
N THR A 116 -5.30 12.99 16.60
CA THR A 116 -4.96 12.68 17.99
C THR A 116 -3.57 12.07 18.12
N ASP A 117 -2.92 12.28 19.27
CA ASP A 117 -1.56 11.80 19.50
C ASP A 117 -1.44 10.28 19.34
N ASP A 118 -2.42 9.53 19.82
CA ASP A 118 -2.44 8.06 19.73
C ASP A 118 -2.49 7.59 18.26
N ASN A 119 -3.38 8.17 17.44
CA ASN A 119 -3.49 7.83 16.01
C ASN A 119 -2.26 8.29 15.22
N ARG A 120 -1.75 9.49 15.50
CA ARG A 120 -0.52 9.99 14.88
C ARG A 120 0.65 9.05 15.17
N TYR A 121 0.86 8.69 16.43
CA TYR A 121 1.94 7.79 16.83
C TYR A 121 1.81 6.40 16.16
N ALA A 122 0.60 5.84 16.14
CA ALA A 122 0.34 4.55 15.49
C ALA A 122 0.68 4.58 13.99
N PHE A 123 0.33 5.66 13.30
CA PHE A 123 0.69 5.87 11.89
C PHE A 123 2.20 6.04 11.71
N GLU A 124 2.83 6.93 12.47
CA GLU A 124 4.26 7.23 12.37
C GLU A 124 5.09 5.96 12.59
N GLN A 125 4.71 5.13 13.55
CA GLN A 125 5.36 3.85 13.80
C GLN A 125 5.25 2.91 12.58
N VAL A 126 4.03 2.61 12.11
CA VAL A 126 3.86 1.66 10.99
C VAL A 126 4.47 2.18 9.69
N TYR A 127 4.38 3.49 9.45
CA TYR A 127 4.96 4.10 8.27
C TYR A 127 6.49 4.03 8.33
N ALA A 128 7.10 4.34 9.48
CA ALA A 128 8.54 4.20 9.67
C ALA A 128 9.01 2.75 9.50
N GLU A 129 8.29 1.76 10.04
CA GLU A 129 8.59 0.34 9.84
C GLU A 129 8.57 -0.05 8.35
N TYR A 130 7.56 0.40 7.59
CA TYR A 130 7.47 0.10 6.16
C TYR A 130 8.56 0.79 5.33
N ILE A 131 8.90 2.04 5.64
CA ILE A 131 10.01 2.75 4.98
C ILE A 131 11.34 2.07 5.31
N GLU A 132 11.52 1.66 6.56
CA GLU A 132 12.74 0.98 6.99
C GLU A 132 12.88 -0.39 6.33
N TRP A 133 11.79 -1.15 6.20
CA TRP A 133 11.78 -2.39 5.42
C TRP A 133 12.24 -2.17 3.97
N ASN A 134 11.72 -1.12 3.30
CA ASN A 134 12.13 -0.75 1.95
C ASN A 134 13.61 -0.36 1.88
N ARG A 135 14.13 0.36 2.88
CA ARG A 135 15.56 0.71 2.94
C ARG A 135 16.44 -0.54 3.09
N LEU A 136 16.10 -1.41 4.05
CA LEU A 136 16.88 -2.61 4.36
C LEU A 136 16.92 -3.60 3.19
N ILE A 137 15.80 -3.83 2.50
CA ILE A 137 15.79 -4.73 1.34
C ILE A 137 16.61 -4.16 0.18
N VAL A 138 16.56 -2.84 -0.06
CA VAL A 138 17.39 -2.17 -1.09
C VAL A 138 18.88 -2.30 -0.74
N GLU A 139 19.26 -2.10 0.52
CA GLU A 139 20.65 -2.27 0.97
C GLU A 139 21.13 -3.71 0.81
N ALA A 140 20.27 -4.69 1.10
CA ALA A 140 20.59 -6.11 0.97
C ALA A 140 20.82 -6.55 -0.49
N MET A 141 20.31 -5.81 -1.49
CA MET A 141 20.59 -6.07 -2.91
C MET A 141 22.01 -5.68 -3.34
N GLY A 142 22.72 -4.93 -2.49
CA GLY A 142 24.05 -4.40 -2.71
C GLY A 142 24.03 -2.89 -2.92
N VAL A 143 24.93 -2.19 -2.22
CA VAL A 143 25.12 -0.75 -2.41
C VAL A 143 25.82 -0.52 -3.74
N VAL A 144 25.26 0.36 -4.57
CA VAL A 144 25.97 0.90 -5.72
C VAL A 144 26.08 2.40 -5.51
N GLU A 145 27.33 2.86 -5.57
CA GLU A 145 27.69 4.24 -5.25
C GLU A 145 27.08 5.26 -6.21
N GLY A 146 26.90 6.49 -5.71
CA GLY A 146 26.55 7.66 -6.51
C GLY A 146 25.11 8.16 -6.35
N PHE A 147 24.16 7.34 -5.88
CA PHE A 147 22.76 7.76 -5.74
C PHE A 147 22.07 7.17 -4.50
N ASN A 148 21.17 7.94 -3.89
CA ASN A 148 20.24 7.44 -2.88
C ASN A 148 19.11 6.63 -3.56
N ARG A 149 19.37 5.34 -3.80
CA ARG A 149 18.44 4.48 -4.53
C ARG A 149 17.11 4.27 -3.82
N ALA A 150 17.13 4.18 -2.48
CA ALA A 150 15.92 4.03 -1.68
C ALA A 150 14.97 5.23 -1.89
N GLU A 151 15.51 6.45 -1.90
CA GLU A 151 14.73 7.66 -2.19
C GLU A 151 14.24 7.72 -3.64
N LEU A 152 15.10 7.37 -4.60
CA LEU A 152 14.72 7.33 -6.02
C LEU A 152 13.55 6.37 -6.28
N VAL A 153 13.62 5.14 -5.75
CA VAL A 153 12.52 4.19 -5.91
C VAL A 153 11.28 4.61 -5.14
N ALA A 154 11.40 5.18 -3.93
CA ALA A 154 10.24 5.66 -3.18
C ALA A 154 9.44 6.71 -3.98
N ASN A 155 10.13 7.66 -4.62
CA ASN A 155 9.49 8.65 -5.48
C ASN A 155 8.83 8.02 -6.71
N TYR A 156 9.51 7.08 -7.36
CA TYR A 156 8.95 6.36 -8.50
C TYR A 156 7.72 5.52 -8.11
N LEU A 157 7.78 4.78 -7.00
CA LEU A 157 6.69 3.94 -6.50
C LEU A 157 5.43 4.77 -6.23
N ARG A 158 5.57 5.90 -5.53
CA ARG A 158 4.49 6.85 -5.30
C ARG A 158 3.85 7.31 -6.61
N GLY A 159 4.67 7.74 -7.56
CA GLY A 159 4.20 8.19 -8.87
C GLY A 159 3.53 7.08 -9.67
N ALA A 160 4.09 5.87 -9.65
CA ALA A 160 3.55 4.71 -10.36
C ALA A 160 2.18 4.30 -9.82
N GLN A 161 1.99 4.25 -8.49
CA GLN A 161 0.70 3.93 -7.88
C GLN A 161 -0.39 4.93 -8.31
N ILE A 162 -0.10 6.23 -8.23
CA ILE A 162 -1.02 7.29 -8.62
C ILE A 162 -1.35 7.20 -10.12
N ASN A 163 -0.32 7.07 -10.97
CA ASN A 163 -0.50 7.02 -12.42
C ASN A 163 -1.23 5.77 -12.90
N CYS A 164 -0.98 4.61 -12.28
CA CYS A 164 -1.70 3.38 -12.62
C CYS A 164 -3.18 3.50 -12.29
N ASN A 165 -3.50 4.12 -11.15
CA ASN A 165 -4.86 4.41 -10.75
C ASN A 165 -5.51 5.49 -11.62
N ASP A 166 -4.82 6.58 -11.98
CA ASP A 166 -5.39 7.65 -12.84
C ASP A 166 -5.59 7.23 -14.30
N ALA A 167 -4.76 6.31 -14.79
CA ALA A 167 -4.87 5.77 -16.15
C ALA A 167 -5.80 4.55 -16.22
N ASP A 168 -6.53 4.23 -15.14
CA ASP A 168 -7.43 3.09 -14.99
C ASP A 168 -6.81 1.79 -15.55
N LYS A 169 -5.56 1.52 -15.17
CA LYS A 169 -4.83 0.34 -15.63
C LYS A 169 -5.52 -0.93 -15.13
N HIS A 170 -5.53 -1.96 -15.98
CA HIS A 170 -6.19 -3.22 -15.63
C HIS A 170 -5.27 -4.09 -14.77
N TYR A 171 -5.77 -4.59 -13.64
CA TYR A 171 -4.98 -5.40 -12.69
C TYR A 171 -4.52 -6.75 -13.27
N LYS A 172 -5.12 -7.23 -14.37
CA LYS A 172 -4.69 -8.45 -15.09
C LYS A 172 -3.69 -8.20 -16.23
N ASP A 173 -3.13 -6.99 -16.37
CA ASP A 173 -2.18 -6.70 -17.44
C ASP A 173 -0.75 -7.16 -17.08
N PRO A 174 -0.21 -8.27 -17.62
CA PRO A 174 1.15 -8.71 -17.32
C PRO A 174 2.22 -7.73 -17.84
N HIS A 175 1.92 -6.94 -18.88
CA HIS A 175 2.87 -5.96 -19.41
C HIS A 175 3.08 -4.79 -18.45
N LEU A 176 2.05 -4.39 -17.71
CA LEU A 176 2.15 -3.40 -16.65
C LEU A 176 3.23 -3.79 -15.63
N TYR A 177 3.13 -4.99 -15.07
CA TYR A 177 4.03 -5.46 -14.03
C TYR A 177 5.44 -5.74 -14.55
N TYR A 178 5.55 -6.23 -15.78
CA TYR A 178 6.84 -6.44 -16.44
C TYR A 178 7.58 -5.11 -16.67
N GLN A 179 6.90 -4.09 -17.22
CA GLN A 179 7.49 -2.76 -17.43
C GLN A 179 7.83 -2.07 -16.11
N PHE A 180 6.94 -2.17 -15.13
CA PHE A 180 7.14 -1.63 -13.80
C PHE A 180 8.38 -2.25 -13.12
N SER A 181 8.51 -3.58 -13.18
CA SER A 181 9.66 -4.28 -12.62
C SER A 181 10.96 -3.95 -13.34
N TYR A 182 10.91 -3.79 -14.66
CA TYR A 182 12.05 -3.33 -15.44
C TYR A 182 12.50 -1.94 -14.96
N ALA A 183 11.58 -0.98 -14.83
CA ALA A 183 11.89 0.37 -14.36
C ALA A 183 12.49 0.38 -12.95
N LEU A 184 11.91 -0.40 -12.02
CA LEU A 184 12.46 -0.56 -10.68
C LEU A 184 13.88 -1.10 -10.70
N ALA A 185 14.16 -2.14 -11.48
CA ALA A 185 15.51 -2.69 -11.58
C ALA A 185 16.53 -1.68 -12.14
N GLN A 186 16.12 -0.82 -13.07
CA GLN A 186 16.99 0.27 -13.57
C GLN A 186 17.27 1.31 -12.50
N LEU A 187 16.26 1.75 -11.74
CA LEU A 187 16.40 2.73 -10.66
C LEU A 187 17.22 2.18 -9.49
N LEU A 188 17.06 0.88 -9.21
CA LEU A 188 17.88 0.11 -8.29
C LEU A 188 19.24 -0.25 -8.88
N GLY A 189 19.58 0.23 -10.09
CA GLY A 189 20.80 0.00 -10.86
C GLY A 189 21.30 -1.44 -10.85
N HIS A 190 20.38 -2.34 -11.17
CA HIS A 190 20.58 -3.77 -11.41
C HIS A 190 20.17 -4.12 -12.85
N SER A 191 20.55 -3.27 -13.80
CA SER A 191 20.23 -3.42 -15.22
C SER A 191 20.89 -4.65 -15.86
N ASP A 192 21.95 -5.14 -15.23
CA ASP A 192 22.73 -6.33 -15.58
C ASP A 192 22.15 -7.63 -14.98
N LYS A 193 21.28 -7.53 -13.95
CA LYS A 193 20.65 -8.69 -13.33
C LYS A 193 19.55 -9.27 -14.22
N ARG A 194 19.40 -10.59 -14.17
CA ARG A 194 18.35 -11.30 -14.90
C ARG A 194 16.99 -11.09 -14.21
N LEU A 195 16.14 -10.31 -14.83
CA LEU A 195 14.77 -10.06 -14.36
C LEU A 195 13.81 -11.20 -14.72
N PRO A 196 12.68 -11.34 -14.00
CA PRO A 196 11.60 -12.23 -14.42
C PRO A 196 11.15 -11.88 -15.83
N LYS A 197 10.92 -12.89 -16.67
CA LYS A 197 10.40 -12.71 -18.03
C LYS A 197 8.90 -12.42 -17.97
N LEU A 198 8.35 -11.85 -19.04
CA LEU A 198 6.90 -11.62 -19.17
C LEU A 198 6.06 -12.86 -18.82
N SER A 199 6.49 -14.07 -19.22
CA SER A 199 5.80 -15.32 -18.89
C SER A 199 5.62 -15.53 -17.39
N HIS A 200 6.59 -15.12 -16.57
CA HIS A 200 6.47 -15.21 -15.11
C HIS A 200 5.30 -14.38 -14.58
N TYR A 201 5.07 -13.19 -15.12
CA TYR A 201 3.95 -12.34 -14.70
C TYR A 201 2.61 -12.87 -15.19
N ILE A 202 2.57 -13.54 -16.34
CA ILE A 202 1.37 -14.25 -16.80
C ILE A 202 1.03 -15.36 -15.80
N ASP A 203 1.99 -16.23 -15.51
CA ASP A 203 1.80 -17.36 -14.59
C ASP A 203 1.41 -16.87 -13.18
N TRP A 204 2.11 -15.84 -12.67
CA TRP A 204 1.82 -15.21 -11.38
C TRP A 204 0.39 -14.66 -11.28
N LEU A 205 -0.11 -14.02 -12.34
CA LEU A 205 -1.49 -13.51 -12.35
C LEU A 205 -2.50 -14.64 -12.38
N THR A 206 -2.24 -15.71 -13.15
CA THR A 206 -3.10 -16.90 -13.20
C THR A 206 -3.19 -17.60 -11.84
N GLU A 207 -2.06 -17.83 -11.15
CA GLU A 207 -2.04 -18.45 -9.82
C GLU A 207 -2.86 -17.65 -8.79
N LEU A 208 -2.80 -16.31 -8.86
CA LEU A 208 -3.57 -15.43 -7.98
C LEU A 208 -5.08 -15.46 -8.27
N GLU A 209 -5.49 -15.72 -9.51
CA GLU A 209 -6.90 -15.90 -9.86
C GLU A 209 -7.44 -17.23 -9.34
N GLU A 210 -6.70 -18.31 -9.54
CA GLU A 210 -7.09 -19.63 -9.04
C GLU A 210 -7.21 -19.65 -7.51
N THR A 211 -6.33 -18.94 -6.81
CA THR A 211 -6.40 -18.79 -5.35
C THR A 211 -7.60 -17.96 -4.91
N ALA A 212 -7.97 -16.93 -5.67
CA ALA A 212 -9.13 -16.07 -5.36
C ALA A 212 -10.46 -16.78 -5.62
N ASP A 213 -10.55 -17.62 -6.65
CA ASP A 213 -11.74 -18.41 -6.98
C ASP A 213 -11.96 -19.59 -6.01
N ALA A 214 -10.90 -20.02 -5.32
CA ALA A 214 -10.95 -21.11 -4.35
C ALA A 214 -11.30 -20.67 -2.91
N ALA A 215 -11.34 -19.37 -2.62
CA ALA A 215 -11.54 -18.78 -1.29
C ALA A 215 -12.97 -18.22 -1.10
#